data_AF-A0A1S1HLP0-F1
#
_entry.id   AF-A0A1S1HLP0-F1
#
_cell.length_a   1.000
_cell.length_b   1.000
_cell.length_c   1.000
_cell.angle_alpha   90.00
_cell.angle_beta   90.00
_cell.angle_gamma   90.00
#
_symmetry.space_group_name_H-M   'P 1'
#
loop_
_entity.id
_entity.type
_entity.pdbx_description
1 polymer ?
#
loop_
_entity_poly.entity_id
_entity_poly.type
_entity_poly.pdbx_seq_one_letter_code
_entity_poly.pdbx_strand_id
1 'polypeptide(L)'
;MCETKIDIQKIEGDFYNMAAPENNVDSIINIIISDIASAKVKIDRSDRSFPSNVTTKINHNMLSSRRRIILQYKSYSSHIERAYTLAEQNIINGKQSAMELLNEMYCNSLEKYEIDSFEPDITKVRQHADEIISDVIKQLRKFVYNSANVTQYKEQVEIGINVVVAHAFVECCVLENPNNATN
;
A
#
# COMPACT_ATOMS: atom_id res chain seq x y z
N MET A 1 -9.93 70.98 -6.26
CA MET A 1 -9.68 69.84 -5.36
C MET A 1 -9.96 68.58 -6.17
N CYS A 2 -8.92 67.82 -6.51
CA CYS A 2 -9.08 66.58 -7.29
C CYS A 2 -9.31 65.43 -6.32
N GLU A 3 -10.47 64.78 -6.41
CA GLU A 3 -10.77 63.55 -5.69
C GLU A 3 -10.19 62.37 -6.47
N THR A 4 -9.21 61.68 -5.89
CA THR A 4 -8.66 60.45 -6.45
C THR A 4 -9.62 59.30 -6.14
N LYS A 5 -10.36 58.84 -7.16
CA LYS A 5 -11.10 57.56 -7.07
C LYS A 5 -10.10 56.41 -7.21
N ILE A 6 -9.96 55.62 -6.14
CA ILE A 6 -9.25 54.35 -6.18
C ILE A 6 -10.26 53.28 -6.55
N ASP A 7 -10.13 52.74 -7.77
CA ASP A 7 -10.91 51.61 -8.23
C ASP A 7 -10.20 50.33 -7.77
N ILE A 8 -10.73 49.69 -6.72
CA ILE A 8 -10.19 48.42 -6.23
C ILE A 8 -10.74 47.34 -7.16
N GLN A 9 -9.96 47.00 -8.19
CA GLN A 9 -10.22 45.80 -8.96
C GLN A 9 -10.15 44.59 -8.02
N LYS A 10 -11.28 43.91 -7.89
CA LYS A 10 -11.42 42.67 -7.13
C LYS A 10 -10.47 41.64 -7.75
N ILE A 11 -9.35 41.37 -7.08
CA ILE A 11 -8.48 40.27 -7.43
C ILE A 11 -9.24 39.01 -7.02
N GLU A 12 -9.97 38.42 -7.97
CA GLU A 12 -10.41 37.04 -7.87
C GLU A 12 -9.17 36.17 -8.01
N GLY A 13 -8.45 36.00 -6.90
CA GLY A 13 -7.50 34.91 -6.79
C GLY A 13 -8.30 33.62 -6.84
N ASP A 14 -8.02 32.77 -7.83
CA ASP A 14 -8.49 31.40 -7.87
C ASP A 14 -7.89 30.63 -6.68
N PHE A 15 -8.49 30.76 -5.50
CA PHE A 15 -8.15 30.02 -4.29
C PHE A 15 -8.70 28.59 -4.29
N TYR A 16 -8.91 27.99 -5.46
CA TYR A 16 -9.34 26.60 -5.61
C TYR A 16 -8.60 25.92 -6.76
N ASN A 17 -7.27 25.85 -6.65
CA ASN A 17 -6.51 24.74 -7.21
C ASN A 17 -6.03 23.83 -6.07
N MET A 18 -6.95 23.40 -5.21
CA MET A 18 -6.75 22.13 -4.50
C MET A 18 -6.98 21.06 -5.55
N ALA A 19 -5.88 20.53 -6.10
CA ALA A 19 -5.92 19.33 -6.93
C ALA A 19 -6.85 18.31 -6.26
N ALA A 20 -7.77 17.72 -7.03
CA ALA A 20 -8.71 16.73 -6.52
C ALA A 20 -7.97 15.69 -5.65
N PRO A 21 -8.55 15.25 -4.51
CA PRO A 21 -7.91 14.29 -3.60
C PRO A 21 -7.45 13.00 -4.29
N GLU A 22 -8.06 12.64 -5.42
CA GLU A 22 -7.67 11.53 -6.29
C GLU A 22 -6.24 11.64 -6.84
N ASN A 23 -5.71 12.84 -7.07
CA ASN A 23 -4.32 13.04 -7.56
C ASN A 23 -3.25 12.73 -6.50
N ASN A 24 -3.65 12.55 -5.24
CA ASN A 24 -2.74 12.41 -4.12
C ASN A 24 -2.28 10.96 -3.92
N VAL A 25 -3.20 9.99 -4.05
CA VAL A 25 -2.92 8.57 -3.76
C VAL A 25 -2.03 7.93 -4.84
N ASP A 26 -2.27 8.23 -6.11
CA ASP A 26 -1.38 7.82 -7.21
C ASP A 26 0.06 8.30 -6.98
N SER A 27 0.20 9.55 -6.54
CA SER A 27 1.50 10.17 -6.25
C SER A 27 2.19 9.50 -5.06
N ILE A 28 1.44 9.23 -3.98
CA ILE A 28 1.94 8.49 -2.81
C ILE A 28 2.50 7.12 -3.22
N ILE A 29 1.70 6.30 -3.91
CA ILE A 29 2.12 4.95 -4.30
C ILE A 29 3.32 5.00 -5.25
N ASN A 30 3.34 5.97 -6.17
CA ASN A 30 4.47 6.16 -7.07
C ASN A 30 5.76 6.54 -6.32
N ILE A 31 5.70 7.40 -5.29
CA ILE A 31 6.85 7.71 -4.43
C ILE A 31 7.36 6.41 -3.77
N ILE A 32 6.44 5.63 -3.17
CA ILE A 32 6.80 4.43 -2.42
C ILE A 32 7.46 3.39 -3.34
N ILE A 33 6.80 3.05 -4.46
CA ILE A 33 7.31 2.06 -5.41
C ILE A 33 8.62 2.54 -6.01
N SER A 34 8.73 3.84 -6.33
CA SER A 34 9.94 4.37 -6.95
C SER A 34 11.15 4.28 -6.04
N ASP A 35 10.98 4.56 -4.75
CA ASP A 35 12.05 4.45 -3.75
C ASP A 35 12.52 3.00 -3.60
N ILE A 36 11.59 2.05 -3.50
CA ILE A 36 11.88 0.61 -3.38
C ILE A 36 12.60 0.08 -4.62
N ALA A 37 12.08 0.41 -5.80
CA ALA A 37 12.62 -0.03 -7.08
C ALA A 37 14.03 0.51 -7.36
N SER A 38 14.37 1.66 -6.78
CA SER A 38 15.71 2.27 -6.90
C SER A 38 16.71 1.69 -5.90
N ALA A 39 16.25 0.86 -4.96
CA ALA A 39 17.08 0.41 -3.86
C ALA A 39 17.96 -0.78 -4.24
N LYS A 40 19.23 -0.73 -3.80
CA LYS A 40 20.21 -1.79 -4.03
C LYS A 40 20.17 -2.78 -2.87
N VAL A 41 19.37 -3.82 -3.02
CA VAL A 41 19.16 -4.85 -1.99
C VAL A 41 19.81 -6.16 -2.38
N LYS A 42 20.55 -6.77 -1.44
CA LYS A 42 21.01 -8.14 -1.55
C LYS A 42 19.95 -9.07 -0.96
N ILE A 43 19.20 -9.74 -1.83
CA ILE A 43 18.18 -10.70 -1.41
C ILE A 43 18.88 -12.00 -0.98
N ASP A 44 18.87 -12.27 0.32
CA ASP A 44 19.27 -13.58 0.84
C ASP A 44 18.11 -14.57 0.69
N ARG A 45 18.27 -15.53 -0.22
CA ARG A 45 17.28 -16.59 -0.51
C ARG A 45 17.51 -17.85 0.32
N SER A 46 18.60 -17.91 1.07
CA SER A 46 18.96 -19.08 1.89
C SER A 46 18.22 -19.04 3.24
N ASP A 47 18.09 -17.86 3.85
CA ASP A 47 17.40 -17.68 5.11
C ASP A 47 15.89 -17.47 4.92
N ARG A 48 15.14 -18.57 5.06
CA ARG A 48 13.67 -18.60 4.96
C ARG A 48 12.96 -18.39 6.30
N SER A 49 13.70 -18.08 7.37
CA SER A 49 13.10 -17.81 8.67
C SER A 49 12.43 -16.43 8.69
N PHE A 50 11.35 -16.30 9.45
CA PHE A 50 10.68 -15.02 9.68
C PHE A 50 10.73 -14.68 11.16
N PRO A 51 10.67 -13.38 11.52
CA PRO A 51 10.40 -12.96 12.89
C PRO A 51 9.16 -13.67 13.47
N SER A 52 9.14 -13.88 14.79
CA SER A 52 8.10 -14.65 15.48
C SER A 52 6.69 -14.13 15.19
N ASN A 53 6.48 -12.82 15.27
CA ASN A 53 5.20 -12.17 14.97
C ASN A 53 4.72 -12.44 13.53
N VAL A 54 5.62 -12.36 12.55
CA VAL A 54 5.31 -12.64 11.13
C VAL A 54 4.99 -14.12 10.94
N THR A 55 5.74 -15.01 11.58
CA THR A 55 5.49 -16.46 11.55
C THR A 55 4.11 -16.80 12.13
N THR A 56 3.77 -16.22 13.28
CA THR A 56 2.44 -16.37 13.90
C THR A 56 1.35 -15.93 12.95
N LYS A 57 1.50 -14.79 12.27
CA LYS A 57 0.50 -14.31 11.31
C LYS A 57 0.37 -15.20 10.08
N ILE A 58 1.48 -15.68 9.53
CA ILE A 58 1.48 -16.64 8.42
C ILE A 58 0.69 -17.89 8.79
N ASN A 59 0.94 -18.45 9.98
CA ASN A 59 0.26 -19.65 10.44
C ASN A 59 -1.22 -19.38 10.75
N HIS A 60 -1.52 -18.23 11.39
CA HIS A 60 -2.89 -17.83 11.70
C HIS A 60 -3.76 -17.70 10.45
N ASN A 61 -3.21 -17.21 9.33
CA ASN A 61 -3.94 -17.05 8.07
C ASN A 61 -3.79 -18.24 7.11
N MET A 62 -3.09 -19.31 7.50
CA MET A 62 -2.80 -20.47 6.64
C MET A 62 -2.15 -20.12 5.28
N LEU A 63 -1.48 -18.96 5.18
CA LEU A 63 -0.82 -18.53 3.95
C LEU A 63 0.19 -19.59 3.51
N SER A 64 0.23 -19.97 2.22
CA SER A 64 1.09 -21.07 1.75
C SER A 64 2.05 -20.63 0.63
N SER A 65 1.60 -20.64 -0.62
CA SER A 65 2.37 -20.34 -1.83
C SER A 65 2.88 -18.90 -1.88
N ARG A 66 2.14 -17.97 -1.27
CA ARG A 66 2.42 -16.53 -1.25
C ARG A 66 3.35 -16.11 -0.12
N ARG A 67 3.80 -17.00 0.76
CA ARG A 67 4.87 -16.71 1.75
C ARG A 67 6.13 -16.11 1.12
N ARG A 68 6.38 -16.39 -0.16
CA ARG A 68 7.54 -15.88 -0.90
C ARG A 68 7.59 -14.35 -1.00
N ILE A 69 6.45 -13.65 -1.05
CA ILE A 69 6.46 -12.18 -1.08
C ILE A 69 6.92 -11.59 0.26
N ILE A 70 6.64 -12.30 1.36
CA ILE A 70 7.09 -11.92 2.71
C ILE A 70 8.62 -12.02 2.82
N LEU A 71 9.24 -12.98 2.12
CA LEU A 71 10.71 -13.06 2.04
C LEU A 71 11.32 -11.83 1.34
N GLN A 72 10.60 -11.27 0.36
CA GLN A 72 11.04 -10.02 -0.27
C GLN A 72 10.95 -8.87 0.74
N TYR A 73 9.84 -8.74 1.48
CA TYR A 73 9.74 -7.76 2.56
C TYR A 73 10.90 -7.86 3.55
N LYS A 74 11.30 -9.07 3.98
CA LYS A 74 12.45 -9.24 4.89
C LYS A 74 13.73 -8.58 4.38
N SER A 75 13.99 -8.63 3.08
CA SER A 75 15.18 -8.00 2.47
C SER A 75 15.01 -6.49 2.28
N TYR A 76 13.77 -6.01 2.18
CA TYR A 76 13.42 -4.62 1.86
C TYR A 76 12.83 -3.84 3.06
N SER A 77 12.77 -4.42 4.26
CA SER A 77 12.01 -3.87 5.40
C SER A 77 12.42 -2.45 5.77
N SER A 78 13.72 -2.15 5.80
CA SER A 78 14.21 -0.80 6.07
C SER A 78 13.90 0.19 4.94
N HIS A 79 13.78 -0.30 3.70
CA HIS A 79 13.53 0.54 2.53
C HIS A 79 12.07 0.87 2.37
N ILE A 80 11.16 -0.06 2.66
CA ILE A 80 9.72 0.22 2.67
C ILE A 80 9.35 1.21 3.78
N GLU A 81 9.94 1.11 4.99
CA GLU A 81 9.72 2.11 6.05
C GLU A 81 10.22 3.50 5.65
N ARG A 82 11.40 3.57 5.02
CA ARG A 82 11.92 4.81 4.46
C ARG A 82 11.00 5.36 3.37
N ALA A 83 10.52 4.52 2.47
CA ALA A 83 9.63 4.91 1.37
C ALA A 83 8.32 5.50 1.89
N TYR A 84 7.73 4.90 2.93
CA TYR A 84 6.57 5.49 3.61
C TYR A 84 6.88 6.80 4.32
N THR A 85 8.05 6.91 4.96
CA THR A 85 8.49 8.17 5.59
C THR A 85 8.63 9.28 4.55
N LEU A 86 9.16 8.97 3.36
CA LEU A 86 9.24 9.91 2.25
C LEU A 86 7.84 10.31 1.76
N ALA A 87 6.93 9.35 1.60
CA ALA A 87 5.56 9.67 1.20
C ALA A 87 4.88 10.63 2.20
N GLU A 88 5.01 10.36 3.50
CA GLU A 88 4.46 11.20 4.58
C GLU A 88 5.05 12.62 4.60
N GLN A 89 6.34 12.76 4.27
CA GLN A 89 7.01 14.06 4.20
C GLN A 89 6.59 14.89 2.98
N ASN A 90 6.27 14.23 1.86
CA ASN A 90 5.88 14.91 0.63
C ASN A 90 4.37 15.19 0.58
N ILE A 91 3.58 14.32 1.22
CA ILE A 91 2.13 14.30 1.12
C ILE A 91 1.55 14.04 2.52
N ILE A 92 0.67 14.94 2.96
CA ILE A 92 -0.03 14.83 4.24
C ILE A 92 -0.78 13.48 4.30
N ASN A 93 -0.56 12.73 5.38
CA ASN A 93 -1.14 11.40 5.61
C ASN A 93 -0.73 10.35 4.55
N GLY A 94 0.40 10.55 3.87
CA GLY A 94 0.84 9.69 2.78
C GLY A 94 0.92 8.21 3.15
N LYS A 95 1.47 7.86 4.32
CA LYS A 95 1.50 6.47 4.79
C LYS A 95 0.10 5.94 5.06
N GLN A 96 -0.72 6.73 5.77
CA GLN A 96 -2.07 6.34 6.15
C GLN A 96 -2.96 6.09 4.91
N SER A 97 -2.95 7.01 3.94
CA SER A 97 -3.72 6.88 2.70
C SER A 97 -3.28 5.68 1.84
N ALA A 98 -1.98 5.35 1.82
CA ALA A 98 -1.52 4.13 1.16
C ALA A 98 -1.99 2.85 1.87
N MET A 99 -2.00 2.83 3.21
CA MET A 99 -2.52 1.71 4.00
C MET A 99 -4.03 1.54 3.81
N GLU A 100 -4.79 2.63 3.78
CA GLU A 100 -6.23 2.63 3.51
C GLU A 100 -6.55 2.08 2.11
N LEU A 101 -5.80 2.49 1.09
CA LEU A 101 -5.94 1.92 -0.26
C LEU A 101 -5.71 0.40 -0.26
N LEU A 102 -4.69 -0.08 0.43
CA LEU A 102 -4.38 -1.52 0.49
C LEU A 102 -5.44 -2.30 1.27
N ASN A 103 -5.99 -1.69 2.33
CA ASN A 103 -7.12 -2.27 3.06
C ASN A 103 -8.39 -2.31 2.20
N GLU A 104 -8.68 -1.27 1.42
CA GLU A 104 -9.80 -1.29 0.47
C GLU A 104 -9.64 -2.41 -0.57
N MET A 105 -8.43 -2.58 -1.13
CA MET A 105 -8.13 -3.69 -2.05
C MET A 105 -8.33 -5.06 -1.37
N TYR A 106 -8.00 -5.18 -0.08
CA TYR A 106 -8.27 -6.37 0.72
C TYR A 106 -9.77 -6.62 0.87
N CYS A 107 -10.56 -5.61 1.27
CA CYS A 107 -12.02 -5.70 1.35
C CYS A 107 -12.63 -6.12 0.01
N ASN A 108 -12.23 -5.50 -1.09
CA ASN A 108 -12.66 -5.85 -2.44
C ASN A 108 -12.30 -7.30 -2.82
N SER A 109 -11.22 -7.84 -2.26
CA SER A 109 -10.82 -9.24 -2.45
C SER A 109 -11.70 -10.19 -1.63
N LEU A 110 -12.10 -9.80 -0.41
CA LEU A 110 -13.00 -10.56 0.45
C LEU A 110 -14.39 -10.71 -0.16
N GLU A 111 -14.92 -9.65 -0.76
CA GLU A 111 -16.25 -9.65 -1.41
C GLU A 111 -16.40 -10.76 -2.46
N LYS A 112 -15.32 -11.11 -3.17
CA LYS A 112 -15.31 -12.18 -4.19
C LYS A 112 -15.61 -13.57 -3.62
N TYR A 113 -15.45 -13.72 -2.32
CA TYR A 113 -15.66 -14.98 -1.59
C TYR A 113 -16.82 -14.85 -0.60
N GLU A 114 -17.63 -13.79 -0.70
CA GLU A 114 -18.77 -13.54 0.19
C GLU A 114 -18.34 -13.53 1.67
N ILE A 115 -17.20 -12.87 1.93
CA ILE A 115 -16.67 -12.64 3.27
C ILE A 115 -16.97 -11.18 3.62
N ASP A 116 -17.63 -10.97 4.76
CA ASP A 116 -17.85 -9.63 5.30
C ASP A 116 -16.50 -9.01 5.72
N SER A 117 -16.18 -7.83 5.19
CA SER A 117 -14.95 -7.13 5.55
C SER A 117 -14.97 -6.53 6.96
N PHE A 118 -16.15 -6.32 7.54
CA PHE A 118 -16.28 -5.78 8.90
C PHE A 118 -16.09 -6.87 9.96
N GLU A 119 -16.65 -8.06 9.72
CA GLU A 119 -16.51 -9.24 10.56
C GLU A 119 -16.10 -10.47 9.73
N PRO A 120 -14.82 -10.54 9.30
CA PRO A 120 -14.35 -11.59 8.41
C PRO A 120 -14.34 -12.97 9.07
N ASP A 121 -15.02 -13.94 8.45
CA ASP A 121 -14.92 -15.35 8.82
C ASP A 121 -13.51 -15.88 8.53
N ILE A 122 -12.71 -16.02 9.58
CA ILE A 122 -11.34 -16.51 9.52
C ILE A 122 -11.21 -17.86 8.79
N THR A 123 -12.23 -18.72 8.82
CA THR A 123 -12.21 -20.02 8.14
C THR A 123 -12.22 -19.83 6.63
N LYS A 124 -13.09 -18.94 6.14
CA LYS A 124 -13.15 -18.58 4.71
C LYS A 124 -11.90 -17.81 4.29
N VAL A 125 -11.42 -16.87 5.12
CA VAL A 125 -10.16 -16.14 4.84
C VAL A 125 -8.99 -17.11 4.68
N ARG A 126 -8.85 -18.07 5.59
CA ARG A 126 -7.80 -19.11 5.51
C ARG A 126 -7.90 -19.95 4.25
N GLN A 127 -9.11 -20.32 3.84
CA GLN A 127 -9.35 -21.11 2.63
C GLN A 127 -8.90 -20.39 1.35
N HIS A 128 -8.92 -19.05 1.35
CA HIS A 128 -8.64 -18.21 0.19
C HIS A 128 -7.43 -17.27 0.39
N ALA A 129 -6.60 -17.48 1.41
CA ALA A 129 -5.59 -16.51 1.82
C ALA A 129 -4.57 -16.20 0.71
N ASP A 130 -4.14 -17.23 -0.02
CA ASP A 130 -3.23 -17.08 -1.15
C ASP A 130 -3.87 -16.35 -2.34
N GLU A 131 -5.13 -16.64 -2.63
CA GLU A 131 -5.91 -16.00 -3.69
C GLU A 131 -6.21 -14.53 -3.38
N ILE A 132 -6.59 -14.23 -2.14
CA ILE A 132 -6.82 -12.87 -1.65
C ILE A 132 -5.55 -12.03 -1.82
N ILE A 133 -4.40 -12.53 -1.36
CA ILE A 133 -3.11 -11.83 -1.56
C ILE A 133 -2.79 -11.66 -3.05
N SER A 134 -3.06 -12.68 -3.87
CA SER A 134 -2.87 -12.61 -5.32
C SER A 134 -3.71 -11.52 -5.96
N ASP A 135 -4.93 -11.35 -5.47
CA ASP A 135 -5.88 -10.38 -5.98
C ASP A 135 -5.52 -8.96 -5.54
N VAL A 136 -5.13 -8.75 -4.28
CA VAL A 136 -4.59 -7.45 -3.82
C VAL A 136 -3.37 -7.04 -4.67
N ILE A 137 -2.44 -7.97 -4.94
CA ILE A 137 -1.30 -7.71 -5.84
C ILE A 137 -1.79 -7.31 -7.25
N LYS A 138 -2.83 -7.98 -7.77
CA LYS A 138 -3.39 -7.69 -9.09
C LYS A 138 -4.06 -6.32 -9.13
N GLN A 139 -4.80 -5.96 -8.09
CA GLN A 139 -5.44 -4.66 -7.93
C GLN A 139 -4.40 -3.54 -7.85
N LEU A 140 -3.40 -3.68 -6.99
CA LEU A 140 -2.31 -2.70 -6.87
C LEU A 140 -1.51 -2.59 -8.18
N ARG A 141 -1.20 -3.71 -8.83
CA ARG A 141 -0.55 -3.71 -10.14
C ARG A 141 -1.33 -2.90 -11.16
N LYS A 142 -2.65 -3.12 -11.25
CA LYS A 142 -3.53 -2.39 -12.16
C LYS A 142 -3.53 -0.90 -11.83
N PHE A 143 -3.64 -0.54 -10.55
CA PHE A 143 -3.58 0.84 -10.07
C PHE A 143 -2.29 1.53 -10.51
N VAL A 144 -1.14 0.91 -10.23
CA VAL A 144 0.18 1.47 -10.55
C VAL A 144 0.36 1.67 -12.06
N TYR A 145 0.08 0.66 -12.88
CA TYR A 145 0.26 0.77 -14.33
C TYR A 145 -0.77 1.66 -15.02
N ASN A 146 -1.92 1.90 -14.39
CA ASN A 146 -2.89 2.87 -14.88
C ASN A 146 -2.51 4.31 -14.52
N SER A 147 -1.69 4.52 -13.49
CA SER A 147 -1.15 5.84 -13.17
C SER A 147 -0.15 6.27 -14.25
N ALA A 148 -0.23 7.53 -14.68
CA ALA A 148 0.54 8.05 -15.83
C ALA A 148 2.07 8.16 -15.60
N ASN A 149 2.58 7.70 -14.45
CA ASN A 149 3.89 8.09 -13.92
C ASN A 149 4.89 6.95 -13.72
N VAL A 150 4.64 5.74 -14.24
CA VAL A 150 5.58 4.62 -14.09
C VAL A 150 6.78 4.78 -15.04
N THR A 151 7.86 5.37 -14.54
CA THR A 151 9.09 5.62 -15.31
C THR A 151 10.16 4.52 -15.19
N GLN A 152 9.88 3.47 -14.41
CA GLN A 152 10.84 2.44 -14.04
C GLN A 152 10.64 1.12 -14.81
N TYR A 153 11.69 0.30 -14.84
CA TYR A 153 11.62 -1.02 -15.44
C TYR A 153 10.53 -1.89 -14.78
N LYS A 154 9.76 -2.59 -15.61
CA LYS A 154 8.64 -3.45 -15.19
C LYS A 154 9.00 -4.36 -14.02
N GLU A 155 10.18 -5.00 -14.06
CA GLU A 155 10.63 -5.93 -13.01
C GLU A 155 10.84 -5.26 -11.66
N GLN A 156 11.38 -4.03 -11.64
CA GLN A 156 11.61 -3.29 -10.40
C GLN A 156 10.29 -2.81 -9.79
N VAL A 157 9.35 -2.39 -10.63
CA VAL A 157 7.99 -2.03 -10.22
C VAL A 157 7.27 -3.22 -9.59
N GLU A 158 7.38 -4.42 -10.18
CA GLU A 158 6.82 -5.65 -9.62
C GLU A 158 7.43 -6.02 -8.26
N ILE A 159 8.72 -5.76 -8.05
CA ILE A 159 9.34 -5.92 -6.72
C ILE A 159 8.71 -4.92 -5.74
N GLY A 160 8.59 -3.65 -6.13
CA GLY A 160 7.94 -2.62 -5.32
C GLY A 160 6.52 -3.01 -4.89
N ILE A 161 5.69 -3.43 -5.85
CA ILE A 161 4.32 -3.92 -5.60
C ILE A 161 4.31 -5.06 -4.57
N ASN A 162 5.14 -6.08 -4.75
CA ASN A 162 5.17 -7.23 -3.85
C ASN A 162 5.64 -6.83 -2.44
N VAL A 163 6.63 -5.95 -2.32
CA VAL A 163 7.14 -5.45 -1.04
C VAL A 163 6.08 -4.62 -0.31
N VAL A 164 5.34 -3.76 -1.01
CA VAL A 164 4.23 -2.96 -0.46
C VAL A 164 3.13 -3.87 0.10
N VAL A 165 2.68 -4.86 -0.68
CA VAL A 165 1.64 -5.81 -0.21
C VAL A 165 2.15 -6.65 0.97
N ALA A 166 3.40 -7.09 0.93
CA ALA A 166 4.01 -7.84 2.02
C ALA A 166 4.14 -7.01 3.31
N HIS A 167 4.42 -5.71 3.21
CA HIS A 167 4.41 -4.79 4.35
C HIS A 167 3.01 -4.60 4.91
N ALA A 168 2.00 -4.38 4.07
CA ALA A 168 0.60 -4.30 4.51
C ALA A 168 0.11 -5.59 5.18
N PHE A 169 0.62 -6.76 4.76
CA PHE A 169 0.43 -8.00 5.49
C PHE A 169 1.05 -7.95 6.89
N VAL A 170 2.28 -7.45 7.04
CA VAL A 170 2.94 -7.34 8.37
C VAL A 170 2.22 -6.34 9.28
N GLU A 171 1.76 -5.20 8.75
CA GLU A 171 1.04 -4.14 9.47
C GLU A 171 -0.44 -4.48 9.76
N CYS A 172 -0.92 -5.65 9.35
CA CYS A 172 -2.32 -6.05 9.53
C CYS A 172 -3.38 -5.25 8.78
N CYS A 173 -2.98 -4.60 7.68
CA CYS A 173 -3.92 -4.03 6.71
C CYS A 173 -4.41 -5.09 5.69
N VAL A 174 -3.69 -6.21 5.55
CA VAL A 174 -4.08 -7.32 4.68
C VAL A 174 -4.00 -8.63 5.47
N LEU A 175 -5.06 -9.42 5.39
CA LEU A 175 -5.29 -10.65 6.17
C LEU A 175 -5.35 -10.42 7.70
N GLU A 176 -6.02 -11.35 8.39
CA GLU A 176 -6.44 -11.17 9.77
C GLU A 176 -5.29 -11.08 10.78
N ASN A 177 -5.50 -10.25 11.81
CA ASN A 177 -4.58 -10.06 12.92
C ASN A 177 -4.72 -11.20 13.93
N PRO A 178 -3.64 -11.95 14.25
CA PRO A 178 -3.69 -13.03 15.23
C PRO A 178 -4.17 -12.62 16.63
N ASN A 179 -4.00 -11.34 16.99
CA ASN A 179 -4.37 -10.81 18.30
C ASN A 179 -5.85 -10.39 18.38
N ASN A 180 -6.55 -10.29 17.24
CA ASN A 180 -7.97 -9.95 17.18
C ASN A 180 -8.87 -11.19 17.23
N ALA A 181 -8.29 -12.39 17.36
CA ALA A 181 -9.03 -13.60 17.67
C ALA A 181 -9.59 -13.49 19.09
N THR A 182 -10.76 -12.88 19.23
CA THR A 182 -11.61 -13.00 20.41
C THR A 182 -11.90 -14.48 20.65
N ASN A 183 -11.72 -14.90 21.91
CA ASN A 183 -12.19 -16.17 22.45
C ASN A 183 -13.66 -16.44 22.13
#